data_AF-A0A7H8JQ99-F1
#
_entry.id   AF-A0A7H8JQ99-F1
#
_cell.length_a   1.000
_cell.length_b   1.000
_cell.length_c   1.000
_cell.angle_alpha   90.00
_cell.angle_beta   90.00
_cell.angle_gamma   90.00
#
_symmetry.space_group_name_H-M   'P 1'
#
loop_
_entity.id
_entity.type
_entity.pdbx_description
1 polymer ?
#
loop_
_entity_poly.entity_id
_entity_poly.type
_entity_poly.pdbx_seq_one_letter_code
_entity_poly.pdbx_strand_id
1 'polypeptide(L)' 'MDSETTRAVQEGDLFVLTGEEMRLLLPWLRETLTGQEKKDENSDLCQLTSRILRLSNRLYGTPSESKETCVCRG' A
#
# COMPACT_ATOMS: atom_id res chain seq x y z
N MET A 1 -8.97 6.21 15.38
CA MET A 1 -7.95 7.26 15.15
C MET A 1 -7.67 7.90 16.48
N ASP A 2 -6.41 8.02 16.86
CA ASP A 2 -6.04 8.76 18.06
C ASP A 2 -6.07 10.28 17.79
N SER A 3 -6.02 11.05 18.88
CA SER A 3 -6.07 12.52 18.86
C SER A 3 -4.91 13.12 18.05
N GLU A 4 -3.77 12.45 18.01
CA GLU A 4 -2.56 12.93 17.35
C GLU A 4 -2.66 12.81 15.83
N THR A 5 -3.10 11.65 15.34
CA THR A 5 -3.36 11.43 13.90
C THR A 5 -4.40 12.40 13.37
N THR A 6 -5.45 12.68 14.16
CA THR A 6 -6.52 13.62 13.75
C THR A 6 -5.98 15.03 13.60
N ARG A 7 -5.10 15.47 14.51
CA ARG A 7 -4.48 16.79 14.45
C ARG A 7 -3.52 16.91 13.26
N ALA A 8 -2.68 15.90 13.03
CA ALA A 8 -1.75 15.88 11.90
C ALA A 8 -2.47 15.91 10.53
N VAL A 9 -3.66 15.28 10.40
CA VAL A 9 -4.50 15.41 9.19
C VAL A 9 -5.02 16.84 9.02
N GLN A 10 -5.41 17.51 10.10
CA GLN A 10 -5.92 18.89 10.06
C GLN A 10 -4.81 19.92 9.79
N GLU A 11 -3.61 19.67 10.31
CA GLU A 11 -2.42 20.50 10.10
C GLU A 11 -1.81 20.32 8.68
N GLY A 12 -2.30 19.33 7.92
CA GLY A 12 -1.87 19.06 6.54
C GLY A 12 -0.62 18.18 6.45
N ASP A 13 -0.14 17.66 7.58
CA ASP A 13 1.03 16.77 7.65
C ASP A 13 0.71 15.34 7.19
N LEU A 14 -0.57 14.98 7.15
CA LEU A 14 -1.08 13.69 6.66
C LEU A 14 -2.23 13.90 5.68
N PHE A 15 -2.33 13.02 4.68
CA PHE A 15 -3.51 12.92 3.83
C PHE A 15 -4.20 11.58 4.03
N VAL A 16 -5.52 11.57 3.95
CA VAL A 16 -6.36 10.38 4.09
C VAL A 16 -6.96 10.05 2.73
N LEU A 17 -6.77 8.82 2.27
CA LEU A 17 -7.43 8.31 1.07
C LEU A 17 -8.75 7.64 1.43
N THR A 18 -9.80 8.00 0.70
CA THR A 18 -11.08 7.31 0.75
C THR A 18 -10.98 5.91 0.15
N GLY A 19 -11.95 5.05 0.46
CA GLY A 19 -12.01 3.72 -0.13
C GLY A 19 -12.16 3.72 -1.65
N GLU A 20 -12.79 4.76 -2.22
CA GLU A 20 -12.95 4.91 -3.67
C GLU A 20 -11.62 5.29 -4.35
N GLU A 21 -10.88 6.25 -3.79
CA GLU A 21 -9.54 6.60 -4.27
C GLU A 21 -8.58 5.40 -4.15
N MET A 22 -8.67 4.65 -3.05
CA MET A 22 -7.89 3.42 -2.90
C MET A 22 -8.23 2.39 -3.99
N ARG A 23 -9.50 2.20 -4.35
CA ARG A 23 -9.87 1.29 -5.44
C ARG A 23 -9.27 1.69 -6.80
N LEU A 24 -9.06 2.98 -7.04
CA LEU A 24 -8.41 3.48 -8.25
C LEU A 24 -6.88 3.28 -8.19
N LEU A 25 -6.27 3.52 -7.04
CA LEU A 25 -4.81 3.45 -6.86
C LEU A 25 -4.28 2.01 -6.81
N LEU A 26 -5.02 1.09 -6.20
CA LEU A 26 -4.55 -0.28 -5.96
C LEU A 26 -4.19 -1.06 -7.24
N PRO A 27 -4.98 -1.03 -8.33
CA PRO A 27 -4.60 -1.65 -9.59
C PRO A 27 -3.30 -1.09 -10.17
N TRP A 28 -3.14 0.24 -10.15
CA TRP A 28 -1.95 0.90 -10.68
C TRP A 28 -0.69 0.58 -9.87
N LEU A 29 -0.80 0.59 -8.54
CA LEU A 29 0.29 0.19 -7.64
C LEU A 29 0.69 -1.26 -7.90
N ARG A 30 -0.29 -2.16 -8.05
CA ARG A 30 -0.05 -3.57 -8.37
C ARG A 30 0.77 -3.71 -9.64
N GLU A 31 0.31 -3.14 -10.76
CA GLU A 31 0.98 -3.25 -12.05
C GLU A 31 2.41 -2.70 -11.99
N THR A 32 2.56 -1.47 -11.51
CA THR A 32 3.85 -0.76 -11.45
C THR A 32 4.90 -1.57 -10.69
N LEU A 33 4.51 -2.19 -9.58
CA LEU A 33 5.46 -2.85 -8.67
C LEU A 33 5.76 -4.29 -9.05
N THR A 34 4.78 -5.00 -9.62
CA THR A 34 5.07 -6.30 -10.25
C THR A 34 6.01 -6.18 -11.45
N GLY A 35 6.08 -5.00 -12.07
CA GLY A 35 7.00 -4.69 -13.16
C GLY A 35 8.41 -4.23 -12.73
N GLN A 36 8.66 -3.98 -11.44
CA GLN A 36 9.98 -3.54 -10.97
C GLN A 36 10.99 -4.69 -10.94
N GLU A 37 12.25 -4.37 -11.21
CA GLU A 37 13.34 -5.32 -11.03
C GLU A 37 13.52 -5.67 -9.55
N LYS A 38 13.75 -6.96 -9.29
CA LYS A 38 13.98 -7.51 -7.95
C LYS A 38 15.36 -7.10 -7.42
N LYS A 39 15.46 -5.88 -6.90
CA LYS A 39 16.66 -5.29 -6.30
C LYS A 39 16.41 -4.91 -4.85
N ASP A 40 17.48 -4.88 -4.06
CA ASP A 40 17.42 -4.50 -2.64
C ASP A 40 16.90 -3.07 -2.42
N GLU A 41 17.25 -2.14 -3.32
CA GLU A 41 16.76 -0.75 -3.30
C GLU A 41 15.23 -0.65 -3.43
N ASN A 42 14.59 -1.67 -4.02
CA ASN A 42 13.15 -1.75 -4.20
C ASN A 42 12.44 -2.51 -3.07
N SER A 43 13.18 -3.08 -2.11
CA SER A 43 12.62 -3.94 -1.07
C SER A 43 11.66 -3.20 -0.13
N ASP A 44 11.94 -1.94 0.21
CA ASP A 44 11.08 -1.12 1.07
C ASP A 44 9.74 -0.79 0.39
N LEU A 45 9.76 -0.38 -0.87
CA LEU A 45 8.56 -0.11 -1.68
C LEU A 45 7.68 -1.35 -1.81
N CYS A 46 8.34 -2.48 -2.03
CA CYS A 46 7.74 -3.79 -2.08
C CYS A 46 7.04 -4.18 -0.76
N GLN A 47 7.69 -3.95 0.39
CA GLN A 47 7.10 -4.23 1.69
C GLN A 47 5.92 -3.31 2.00
N LEU A 48 6.06 -2.00 1.74
CA LEU A 48 5.00 -1.02 1.94
C LEU A 48 3.75 -1.42 1.14
N THR A 49 3.93 -1.76 -0.12
CA THR A 49 2.84 -2.15 -1.01
C THR A 49 2.20 -3.46 -0.57
N SER A 50 3.00 -4.43 -0.16
CA SER A 50 2.48 -5.68 0.41
C SER A 50 1.63 -5.43 1.66
N ARG A 51 1.94 -4.40 2.46
CA ARG A 51 1.09 -3.98 3.59
C ARG A 51 -0.20 -3.31 3.08
N ILE A 52 -0.11 -2.41 2.10
CA ILE A 52 -1.25 -1.71 1.50
C ILE A 52 -2.24 -2.71 0.87
N LEU A 53 -1.76 -3.66 0.06
CA LEU A 53 -2.59 -4.66 -0.62
C LEU A 53 -3.26 -5.61 0.39
N ARG A 54 -2.54 -6.04 1.44
CA ARG A 54 -3.13 -6.85 2.52
C ARG A 54 -4.22 -6.11 3.27
N LEU A 55 -3.97 -4.85 3.65
CA LEU A 55 -4.96 -4.01 4.30
C LEU A 55 -6.18 -3.78 3.39
N SER A 56 -5.95 -3.54 2.10
CA SER A 56 -7.01 -3.29 1.14
C SER A 56 -7.86 -4.53 0.87
N ASN A 57 -7.26 -5.72 0.79
CA ASN A 57 -8.01 -6.98 0.74
C ASN A 57 -8.90 -7.14 1.98
N ARG A 58 -8.36 -6.84 3.17
CA ARG A 58 -9.12 -6.91 4.44
C ARG A 58 -10.27 -5.91 4.48
N LEU A 59 -10.08 -4.68 4.02
CA LEU A 59 -11.08 -3.61 4.11
C LEU A 59 -12.11 -3.64 2.98
N TYR A 60 -11.69 -4.03 1.77
CA TYR A 60 -12.47 -3.83 0.55
C TYR A 60 -12.70 -5.12 -0.25
N GLY A 61 -12.17 -6.27 0.17
CA GLY A 61 -12.33 -7.54 -0.53
C GLY A 61 -11.66 -7.59 -1.91
N THR A 62 -10.71 -6.68 -2.18
CA THR A 62 -9.92 -6.71 -3.42
C THR A 62 -9.18 -8.04 -3.55
N PRO A 63 -8.94 -8.57 -4.76
CA PRO A 63 -8.22 -9.83 -4.92
C PRO A 63 -6.94 -9.87 -4.09
N SER A 64 -6.90 -10.78 -3.13
CA SER A 64 -5.67 -11.15 -2.44
C SER A 64 -4.94 -12.08 -3.39
N GLU A 65 -3.76 -11.71 -3.90
CA GLU A 65 -2.94 -12.70 -4.58
C GLU A 65 -1.60 -12.98 -3.91
N SER A 66 -1.36 -14.29 -3.97
CA SER A 66 -0.27 -15.11 -3.50
C SER A 66 1.03 -14.87 -4.24
N LYS A 67 2.12 -15.11 -3.51
CA LYS A 67 3.52 -15.23 -3.98
C LYS A 67 4.20 -13.91 -4.29
N GLU A 68 4.87 -13.41 -3.24
CA GLU A 68 6.22 -12.81 -3.28
C GLU A 68 6.66 -12.28 -4.66
N THR A 69 6.00 -11.22 -5.09
CA THR A 69 6.38 -10.44 -6.27
C THR A 69 7.63 -9.59 -6.00
N CYS A 70 8.18 -9.66 -4.79
CA CYS A 70 9.20 -8.78 -4.28
C CYS A 70 10.25 -9.53 -3.45
N VAL A 71 11.48 -9.02 -3.42
CA VAL A 71 12.51 -9.46 -2.46
C VAL A 71 12.09 -8.98 -1.08
N CYS A 72 11.28 -9.77 -0.39
CA CYS A 72 10.96 -9.56 1.00
C CYS A 72 12.19 -10.01 1.79
N ARG A 73 12.98 -9.07 2.31
CA ARG A 73 13.89 -9.40 3.41
C ARG A 73 13.00 -9.83 4.58
N GLY A 74 13.08 -11.12 4.92
CA GLY A 74 12.38 -11.74 6.05
C GLY A 74 12.88 -11.21 7.37
#